data_AF-A0A1Q9V1W1-F1
#
_entry.id   AF-A0A1Q9V1W1-F1
#
_cell.length_a   1.000
_cell.length_b   1.000
_cell.length_c   1.000
_cell.angle_alpha   90.00
_cell.angle_beta   90.00
_cell.angle_gamma   90.00
#
_symmetry.space_group_name_H-M   'P 1'
#
loop_
_entity.id
_entity.type
_entity.pdbx_description
1 polymer ?
#
loop_
_entity_poly.entity_id
_entity_poly.type
_entity_poly.pdbx_seq_one_letter_code
_entity_poly.pdbx_strand_id
1 'polypeptide(L)'
;MVASRAQQVRAAARRRAVQAQEKRRAQEKARERRCADLGVAVSVALAQRDEAVEHFELQAGQALDALMGEGFTVDEAVQWSGVEGLSTKQAQRLRKMAQEAGPAGQGAATGDGAARTEPPAAGE
;
A
#
# COMPACT_ATOMS: atom_id res chain seq x y z
N MET A 1 54.83 5.25 34.84
CA MET A 1 54.00 4.40 35.73
C MET A 1 53.04 3.57 34.88
N VAL A 2 53.23 2.26 34.79
CA VAL A 2 52.32 1.37 34.04
C VAL A 2 51.06 1.14 34.87
N ALA A 3 49.87 1.34 34.28
CA ALA A 3 48.59 1.15 34.98
C ALA A 3 48.47 -0.28 35.53
N SER A 4 47.94 -0.43 36.75
CA SER A 4 47.84 -1.76 37.38
C SER A 4 47.01 -2.73 36.55
N ARG A 5 47.31 -4.03 36.63
CA ARG A 5 46.60 -5.09 35.89
C ARG A 5 45.07 -5.00 36.07
N ALA A 6 44.60 -4.66 37.28
CA ALA A 6 43.18 -4.46 37.56
C ALA A 6 42.58 -3.26 36.79
N GLN A 7 43.32 -2.15 36.63
CA GLN A 7 42.90 -1.02 35.82
C GLN A 7 42.82 -1.39 34.33
N GLN A 8 43.80 -2.15 33.82
CA GLN A 8 43.80 -2.62 32.43
C GLN A 8 42.63 -3.58 32.14
N VAL A 9 42.33 -4.50 33.06
CA VAL A 9 41.18 -5.42 32.96
C VAL A 9 39.85 -4.65 32.94
N ARG A 10 39.67 -3.66 33.82
CA ARG A 10 38.45 -2.83 33.84
C ARG A 10 38.29 -2.01 32.56
N ALA A 11 39.37 -1.43 32.05
CA ALA A 11 39.33 -0.68 30.81
C ALA A 11 38.95 -1.58 29.62
N ALA A 12 39.51 -2.78 29.54
CA ALA A 12 39.15 -3.76 28.51
C ALA A 12 37.68 -4.21 28.62
N ALA A 13 37.19 -4.48 29.84
CA ALA A 13 35.80 -4.82 30.08
C ALA A 13 34.84 -3.70 29.66
N ARG A 14 35.15 -2.44 30.01
CA ARG A 14 34.36 -1.27 29.58
C ARG A 14 34.31 -1.14 28.06
N ARG A 15 35.45 -1.25 27.37
CA ARG A 15 35.50 -1.19 25.90
C ARG A 15 34.63 -2.27 25.27
N ARG A 16 34.70 -3.51 25.75
CA ARG A 16 33.87 -4.62 25.27
C ARG A 16 32.38 -4.36 25.51
N ALA A 17 32.01 -3.86 26.69
CA ALA A 17 30.64 -3.53 27.02
C ALA A 17 30.07 -2.43 26.11
N VAL A 18 30.84 -1.36 25.86
CA VAL A 18 30.44 -0.28 24.95
C VAL A 18 30.26 -0.80 23.52
N GLN A 19 31.21 -1.57 23.00
CA GLN A 19 31.10 -2.16 21.65
C GLN A 19 29.87 -3.08 21.52
N ALA A 20 29.58 -3.88 22.55
CA ALA A 20 28.40 -4.74 22.56
C ALA A 20 27.10 -3.92 22.57
N GLN A 21 27.06 -2.82 23.33
CA GLN A 21 25.90 -1.92 23.38
C GLN A 21 25.68 -1.18 22.06
N GLU A 22 26.75 -0.70 21.42
CA GLU A 22 26.69 -0.06 20.10
C GLU A 22 26.18 -1.04 19.04
N LYS A 23 26.70 -2.27 19.01
CA LYS A 23 26.23 -3.32 18.10
C LYS A 23 24.74 -3.62 18.30
N ARG A 24 24.29 -3.71 19.56
CA ARG A 24 22.88 -3.93 19.90
C ARG A 24 21.99 -2.80 19.40
N ARG A 25 22.37 -1.54 19.68
CA ARG A 25 21.63 -0.36 19.19
C ARG A 25 21.56 -0.30 17.67
N ALA A 26 22.67 -0.61 16.98
CA ALA A 26 22.69 -0.66 15.53
C ALA A 26 21.77 -1.75 14.97
N GLN A 27 21.74 -2.93 15.58
CA GLN A 27 20.85 -4.02 15.20
C GLN A 27 19.38 -3.68 15.43
N GLU A 28 19.06 -3.07 16.57
CA GLU A 28 17.72 -2.62 16.91
C GLU A 28 17.23 -1.55 15.92
N LYS A 29 18.04 -0.53 15.63
CA LYS A 29 17.73 0.49 14.61
C LYS A 29 17.55 -0.11 13.22
N ALA A 30 18.41 -1.06 12.84
CA ALA A 30 18.29 -1.73 11.55
C ALA A 30 17.02 -2.58 11.46
N ARG A 31 16.63 -3.24 12.56
CA ARG A 31 15.37 -3.99 12.65
C ARG A 31 14.18 -3.05 12.55
N GLU A 32 14.18 -1.96 13.32
CA GLU A 32 13.12 -0.96 13.32
C GLU A 32 12.92 -0.37 11.92
N ARG A 33 14.01 0.00 11.24
CA ARG A 33 13.95 0.48 9.85
C ARG A 33 13.34 -0.57 8.92
N ARG A 34 13.79 -1.82 8.97
CA ARG A 34 13.20 -2.90 8.15
C ARG A 34 11.72 -3.11 8.46
N CYS A 35 11.32 -3.05 9.72
CA CYS A 35 9.92 -3.18 10.11
C CYS A 35 9.08 -2.00 9.59
N ALA A 36 9.60 -0.78 9.63
CA ALA A 36 8.95 0.39 9.06
C ALA A 36 8.77 0.26 7.54
N ASP A 37 9.84 -0.11 6.83
CA ASP A 37 9.81 -0.29 5.37
C ASP A 37 8.81 -1.39 4.96
N LEU A 38 8.79 -2.52 5.69
CA LEU A 38 7.83 -3.60 5.46
C LEU A 38 6.40 -3.17 5.77
N GLY A 39 6.18 -2.38 6.83
CA GLY A 39 4.88 -1.82 7.17
C GLY A 39 4.33 -0.96 6.04
N VAL A 40 5.15 -0.05 5.51
CA VAL A 40 4.79 0.79 4.35
C VAL A 40 4.46 -0.09 3.13
N ALA A 41 5.28 -1.09 2.84
CA ALA A 41 5.05 -1.99 1.71
C ALA A 41 3.71 -2.74 1.81
N VAL A 42 3.34 -3.22 3.01
CA VAL A 42 2.04 -3.87 3.25
C VAL A 42 0.89 -2.88 3.04
N SER A 43 1.00 -1.67 3.60
CA SER A 43 -0.04 -0.63 3.43
C SER A 43 -0.25 -0.27 1.95
N VAL A 44 0.83 -0.08 1.19
CA VAL A 44 0.75 0.24 -0.25
C VAL A 44 0.12 -0.93 -1.02
N ALA A 45 0.56 -2.16 -0.77
CA ALA A 45 0.02 -3.33 -1.47
C ALA A 45 -1.48 -3.53 -1.21
N LEU A 46 -1.95 -3.30 0.02
CA LEU A 46 -3.38 -3.37 0.35
C LEU A 46 -4.17 -2.24 -0.31
N ALA A 47 -3.65 -1.01 -0.29
CA ALA A 47 -4.32 0.12 -0.96
C ALA A 47 -4.45 -0.12 -2.47
N GLN A 48 -3.40 -0.59 -3.14
CA GLN A 48 -3.43 -0.93 -4.57
C GLN A 48 -4.40 -2.08 -4.87
N ARG A 49 -4.48 -3.08 -3.99
CA ARG A 49 -5.45 -4.16 -4.14
C ARG A 49 -6.87 -3.61 -4.04
N ASP A 50 -7.14 -2.78 -3.05
CA ASP A 50 -8.48 -2.25 -2.81
C ASP A 50 -8.91 -1.33 -3.97
N GLU A 51 -8.00 -0.51 -4.49
CA GLU A 51 -8.21 0.28 -5.72
C GLU A 51 -8.52 -0.61 -6.94
N ALA A 52 -7.77 -1.69 -7.14
CA ALA A 52 -8.02 -2.63 -8.24
C ALA A 52 -9.38 -3.33 -8.07
N VAL A 53 -9.76 -3.71 -6.85
CA VAL A 53 -11.08 -4.28 -6.56
C VAL A 53 -12.18 -3.28 -6.89
N GLU A 54 -12.08 -2.04 -6.43
CA GLU A 54 -13.05 -0.98 -6.73
C GLU A 54 -13.17 -0.73 -8.23
N HIS A 55 -12.05 -0.71 -8.96
CA HIS A 55 -12.03 -0.58 -10.41
C HIS A 55 -12.82 -1.69 -11.11
N PHE A 56 -12.60 -2.94 -10.72
CA PHE A 56 -13.30 -4.08 -11.32
C PHE A 56 -14.76 -4.19 -10.84
N GLU A 57 -15.08 -3.81 -9.60
CA GLU A 57 -16.47 -3.67 -9.13
C GLU A 57 -17.23 -2.64 -9.96
N LEU A 58 -16.59 -1.50 -10.27
CA LEU A 58 -17.18 -0.46 -11.12
C LEU A 58 -17.45 -0.97 -12.53
N GLN A 59 -16.47 -1.64 -13.17
CA GLN A 59 -16.65 -2.23 -14.50
C GLN A 59 -17.77 -3.28 -14.52
N ALA A 60 -17.84 -4.15 -13.52
CA ALA A 60 -18.92 -5.12 -13.38
C ALA A 60 -20.28 -4.43 -13.23
N GLY A 61 -20.36 -3.37 -12.42
CA GLY A 61 -21.55 -2.54 -12.27
C GLY A 61 -22.00 -1.88 -13.58
N GLN A 62 -21.06 -1.39 -14.38
CA GLN A 62 -21.33 -0.80 -15.70
C GLN A 62 -21.88 -1.84 -16.67
N ALA A 63 -21.30 -3.06 -16.71
CA ALA A 63 -21.81 -4.15 -17.53
C ALA A 63 -23.21 -4.58 -17.12
N LEU A 64 -23.48 -4.66 -15.81
CA LEU A 64 -24.82 -4.95 -15.28
C LEU A 64 -25.83 -3.85 -15.67
N ASP A 65 -25.45 -2.57 -15.55
CA ASP A 65 -26.32 -1.46 -15.95
C ASP A 65 -26.63 -1.50 -17.45
N ALA A 66 -25.65 -1.84 -18.29
CA ALA A 66 -25.85 -2.05 -19.72
C ALA A 66 -26.84 -3.19 -20.02
N LEU A 67 -26.71 -4.35 -19.37
CA LEU A 67 -27.67 -5.46 -19.50
C LEU A 67 -29.10 -5.02 -19.12
N MET A 68 -29.25 -4.26 -18.03
CA MET A 68 -30.56 -3.72 -17.66
C MET A 68 -31.07 -2.66 -18.64
N GLY A 69 -30.17 -1.92 -19.29
CA GLY A 69 -30.50 -1.02 -20.40
C GLY A 69 -31.00 -1.75 -21.66
N GLU A 70 -30.58 -3.01 -21.86
CA GLU A 70 -31.09 -3.90 -22.92
C GLU A 70 -32.46 -4.52 -22.58
N GLY A 71 -32.98 -4.28 -21.37
CA GLY A 71 -34.31 -4.73 -20.94
C GLY A 71 -34.31 -5.99 -20.06
N PHE A 72 -33.13 -6.53 -19.73
CA PHE A 72 -33.04 -7.64 -18.77
C PHE A 72 -33.41 -7.19 -17.36
N THR A 73 -34.10 -8.06 -16.62
CA THR A 73 -34.26 -7.93 -15.18
C THR A 73 -32.94 -8.22 -14.46
N VAL A 74 -32.84 -7.86 -13.17
CA VAL A 74 -31.65 -8.13 -12.36
C VAL A 74 -31.34 -9.63 -12.28
N ASP A 75 -32.37 -10.47 -12.15
CA ASP A 75 -32.20 -11.93 -12.04
C ASP A 75 -31.67 -12.51 -13.35
N GLU A 76 -32.25 -12.09 -14.48
CA GLU A 76 -31.77 -12.49 -15.81
C GLU A 76 -30.34 -12.02 -16.07
N ALA A 77 -29.99 -10.78 -15.70
CA ALA A 77 -28.63 -10.26 -15.85
C ALA A 77 -27.62 -11.08 -15.03
N VAL A 78 -27.99 -11.51 -13.81
CA VAL A 78 -27.17 -12.41 -12.98
C VAL A 78 -27.03 -13.77 -13.64
N GLN A 79 -28.12 -14.37 -14.11
CA GLN A 79 -28.07 -15.66 -14.82
C GLN A 79 -27.21 -15.58 -16.09
N TRP A 80 -27.32 -14.49 -16.85
CA TRP A 80 -26.56 -14.27 -18.08
C TRP A 80 -25.07 -14.04 -17.84
N SER A 81 -24.71 -13.46 -16.69
CA SER A 81 -23.31 -13.31 -16.29
C SER A 81 -22.60 -14.65 -16.06
N GLY A 82 -23.34 -15.72 -15.75
CA GLY A 82 -22.79 -17.04 -15.46
C GLY A 82 -21.89 -17.11 -14.21
N VAL A 83 -21.88 -16.06 -13.37
CA VAL A 83 -21.02 -15.97 -12.19
C VAL A 83 -21.62 -16.75 -11.03
N GLU A 84 -20.95 -17.82 -10.61
CA GLU A 84 -21.35 -18.59 -9.44
C GLU A 84 -21.28 -17.74 -8.16
N GLY A 85 -22.35 -17.79 -7.35
CA GLY A 85 -22.42 -17.06 -6.08
C GLY A 85 -22.74 -15.56 -6.19
N LEU A 86 -22.93 -15.02 -7.40
CA LEU A 86 -23.40 -13.65 -7.58
C LEU A 86 -24.89 -13.56 -7.22
N SER A 87 -25.22 -12.94 -6.09
CA SER A 87 -26.62 -12.69 -5.73
C SER A 87 -27.20 -11.45 -6.42
N THR A 88 -28.51 -11.43 -6.60
CA THR A 88 -29.25 -10.25 -7.11
C THR A 88 -28.98 -8.99 -6.30
N LYS A 89 -28.83 -9.12 -4.97
CA LYS A 89 -28.48 -8.01 -4.07
C LYS A 89 -27.08 -7.46 -4.36
N GLN A 90 -26.09 -8.32 -4.59
CA GLN A 90 -24.74 -7.90 -4.97
C GLN A 90 -24.74 -7.22 -6.34
N ALA A 91 -25.45 -7.78 -7.33
CA ALA A 91 -25.59 -7.18 -8.65
C ALA A 91 -26.21 -5.79 -8.58
N GLN A 92 -27.27 -5.59 -7.78
CA GLN A 92 -27.86 -4.27 -7.57
C GLN A 92 -26.90 -3.29 -6.90
N ARG A 93 -26.10 -3.73 -5.91
CA ARG A 93 -25.08 -2.88 -5.28
C ARG A 93 -24.04 -2.40 -6.30
N LEU A 94 -23.49 -3.31 -7.10
CA LEU A 94 -22.48 -2.99 -8.12
C LEU A 94 -23.03 -2.01 -9.16
N ARG A 95 -24.25 -2.27 -9.65
CA ARG A 95 -24.95 -1.36 -10.57
C ARG A 95 -25.13 0.02 -9.97
N LYS A 96 -25.61 0.11 -8.73
CA LYS A 96 -25.83 1.39 -8.04
C LYS A 96 -24.51 2.16 -7.90
N MET A 97 -23.42 1.49 -7.51
CA MET A 97 -22.09 2.11 -7.45
C MET A 97 -21.66 2.69 -8.80
N ALA A 98 -21.91 1.98 -9.90
CA ALA A 98 -21.59 2.48 -11.24
C ALA A 98 -22.42 3.70 -11.65
N GLN A 99 -23.71 3.73 -11.29
CA GLN A 99 -24.58 4.88 -11.53
C GLN A 99 -24.16 6.11 -10.72
N GLU A 100 -23.71 5.91 -9.48
CA GLU A 100 -23.24 6.98 -8.60
C GLU A 100 -21.88 7.54 -9.04
N ALA A 101 -21.00 6.70 -9.60
CA ALA A 101 -19.69 7.13 -10.11
C ALA A 101 -19.79 8.02 -11.37
N GLY A 102 -20.89 7.89 -12.14
CA GLY A 102 -21.10 8.61 -13.39
C GLY A 102 -20.04 8.32 -14.48
N PRO A 103 -20.19 8.89 -15.68
CA PRO A 103 -19.25 8.67 -16.79
C PRO A 103 -17.86 9.34 -16.59
N ALA A 104 -17.66 10.09 -15.50
CA ALA A 104 -16.44 10.85 -15.24
C ALA A 104 -15.37 10.10 -14.42
N GLY A 105 -15.66 8.88 -13.94
CA GLY A 105 -14.77 8.10 -13.08
C GLY A 105 -13.53 7.49 -13.77
N GLN A 106 -13.32 7.71 -15.07
CA GLN A 106 -12.23 7.08 -15.83
C GLN A 106 -10.89 7.86 -15.86
N GLY A 107 -10.72 8.97 -15.11
CA GLY A 107 -9.59 9.89 -15.35
C GLY A 107 -8.77 10.41 -14.17
N ALA A 108 -8.99 9.99 -12.92
CA ALA A 108 -8.32 10.60 -11.76
C ALA A 108 -7.17 9.76 -11.18
N ALA A 109 -6.40 9.06 -12.01
CA ALA A 109 -5.07 8.58 -11.61
C ALA A 109 -4.06 9.74 -11.76
N THR A 110 -4.16 10.75 -10.89
CA THR A 110 -3.13 11.78 -10.79
C THR A 110 -1.94 11.17 -10.07
N GLY A 111 -0.97 10.69 -10.85
CA GLY A 111 0.37 10.40 -10.36
C GLY A 111 0.98 11.69 -9.81
N ASP A 112 1.17 11.73 -8.50
CA ASP A 112 1.94 12.78 -7.84
C ASP A 112 3.42 12.59 -8.20
N GLY A 113 3.82 13.25 -9.29
CA GLY A 113 5.20 13.43 -9.70
C GLY A 113 5.90 14.38 -8.73
N ALA A 114 6.42 13.83 -7.64
CA ALA A 114 7.28 14.56 -6.71
C ALA A 114 8.47 15.17 -7.47
N ALA A 115 8.46 16.50 -7.51
CA ALA A 115 9.35 17.38 -8.21
C ALA A 115 10.84 17.08 -7.99
N ARG A 116 11.56 16.89 -9.11
CA ARG A 116 12.99 17.19 -9.20
C ARG A 116 13.18 18.69 -8.97
N THR A 117 13.78 19.05 -7.84
CA THR A 117 14.37 20.38 -7.65
C THR A 117 15.89 20.21 -7.76
N GLU A 118 16.42 20.42 -8.96
CA GLU A 118 17.84 20.71 -9.14
C GLU A 118 18.08 22.19 -8.76
N PRO A 119 19.08 22.50 -7.92
CA PRO A 119 19.43 23.89 -7.61
C PRO A 119 20.18 24.53 -8.78
N PRO A 120 19.95 25.82 -9.09
CA PRO A 120 20.67 26.50 -10.16
C PRO A 120 22.13 26.73 -9.77
N ALA A 121 23.03 26.35 -10.67
CA ALA A 121 24.45 26.65 -10.62
C ALA A 121 24.65 28.18 -10.60
N ALA A 122 25.31 28.67 -9.55
CA ALA A 122 25.83 30.03 -9.52
C ALA A 122 27.07 30.11 -10.43
N GLY A 123 26.94 30.85 -11.53
CA GLY A 123 28.06 31.43 -12.24
C GLY A 123 28.07 32.93 -11.94
N GLU A 124 29.18 33.41 -11.41
CA GLU A 124 29.94 34.64 -11.72
C GLU A 124 31.04 34.86 -10.67
#